data_AF-A0A424M827-F1
#
_entry.id   AF-A0A424M827-F1
#
_cell.length_a   1.000
_cell.length_b   1.000
_cell.length_c   1.000
_cell.angle_alpha   90.00
_cell.angle_beta   90.00
_cell.angle_gamma   90.00
#
_symmetry.space_group_name_H-M   'P 1'
#
loop_
_entity.id
_entity.type
_entity.pdbx_description
1 polymer ?
#
loop_
_entity_poly.entity_id
_entity_poly.type
_entity_poly.pdbx_seq_one_letter_code
_entity_poly.pdbx_strand_id
1 'polypeptide(L)'
;MRNCFKIIWVGLLAGLASELFLGALFMSSPVQSVLYDPDYQSKLFLEVTLQRNMAISIIGLIMLSVVHSWLFSLLSPSMPGGNWKQKGLFWGFTIWVMYWVFQEWFIYYTLLGEPIPLAILELTILLVGSIVEGLLISKFLYIQKQSKP
;
A
#
# COMPACT_ATOMS: atom_id res chain seq x y z
N MET A 1 -4.89 25.57 -8.64
CA MET A 1 -5.96 24.62 -9.01
C MET A 1 -5.48 23.43 -9.85
N ARG A 2 -4.75 23.62 -10.96
CA ARG A 2 -4.27 22.52 -11.84
C ARG A 2 -3.44 21.43 -11.12
N ASN A 3 -2.72 21.76 -10.04
CA ASN A 3 -1.94 20.80 -9.27
C ASN A 3 -2.79 19.92 -8.34
N CYS A 4 -3.84 20.44 -7.70
CA CYS A 4 -4.66 19.65 -6.77
C CYS A 4 -5.46 18.57 -7.50
N PHE A 5 -6.06 18.91 -8.64
CA PHE A 5 -6.77 17.95 -9.47
C PHE A 5 -5.83 16.82 -9.94
N LYS A 6 -4.61 17.17 -10.36
CA LYS A 6 -3.60 16.17 -10.74
C LYS A 6 -3.24 15.25 -9.58
N ILE A 7 -3.05 15.78 -8.37
CA ILE A 7 -2.75 14.98 -7.17
C ILE A 7 -3.88 13.98 -6.89
N ILE A 8 -5.13 14.42 -6.93
CA ILE A 8 -6.30 13.56 -6.70
C ILE A 8 -6.35 12.45 -7.75
N TRP A 9 -6.25 12.79 -9.03
CA TRP A 9 -6.30 11.79 -10.10
C TRP A 9 -5.16 10.78 -10.04
N VAL A 10 -3.95 11.24 -9.73
CA VAL A 10 -2.80 10.34 -9.56
C VAL A 10 -3.02 9.42 -8.38
N GLY A 11 -3.56 9.92 -7.26
CA GLY A 11 -3.88 9.11 -6.10
C GLY A 11 -4.92 8.04 -6.39
N LEU A 12 -6.03 8.42 -7.04
CA LEU A 12 -7.07 7.46 -7.43
C LEU A 12 -6.54 6.39 -8.39
N LEU A 13 -5.72 6.79 -9.38
CA LEU A 13 -5.14 5.86 -10.35
C LEU A 13 -4.12 4.93 -9.70
N ALA A 14 -3.24 5.47 -8.85
CA ALA A 14 -2.23 4.69 -8.14
C ALA A 14 -2.88 3.70 -7.17
N GLY A 15 -3.85 4.17 -6.38
CA GLY A 15 -4.61 3.35 -5.44
C GLY A 15 -5.41 2.26 -6.14
N LEU A 16 -6.14 2.58 -7.21
CA LEU A 16 -6.86 1.55 -7.97
C LEU A 16 -5.90 0.49 -8.53
N ALA A 17 -4.77 0.91 -9.09
CA ALA A 17 -3.79 -0.03 -9.65
C ALA A 17 -3.12 -0.90 -8.59
N SER A 18 -2.75 -0.33 -7.43
CA SER A 18 -2.15 -1.09 -6.33
C SER A 18 -3.14 -2.05 -5.69
N GLU A 19 -4.39 -1.62 -5.47
CA GLU A 19 -5.43 -2.47 -4.88
C GLU A 19 -5.88 -3.58 -5.82
N LEU A 20 -5.95 -3.34 -7.13
CA LEU A 20 -6.21 -4.41 -8.12
C LEU A 20 -5.05 -5.42 -8.12
N PHE A 21 -3.81 -4.94 -8.05
CA PHE A 21 -2.64 -5.80 -8.00
C PHE A 21 -2.60 -6.64 -6.72
N LEU A 22 -2.78 -6.01 -5.55
CA LEU A 22 -2.84 -6.69 -4.26
C LEU A 22 -4.01 -7.67 -4.21
N GLY A 23 -5.19 -7.25 -4.65
CA GLY A 23 -6.37 -8.11 -4.72
C GLY A 23 -6.11 -9.36 -5.56
N ALA A 24 -5.46 -9.23 -6.72
CA ALA A 24 -5.08 -10.39 -7.54
C ALA A 24 -4.08 -11.32 -6.83
N LEU A 25 -3.11 -10.76 -6.09
CA LEU A 25 -2.15 -11.56 -5.32
C LEU A 25 -2.81 -12.29 -4.15
N PHE A 26 -3.60 -11.59 -3.34
CA PHE A 26 -4.31 -12.17 -2.19
C PHE A 26 -5.39 -13.17 -2.62
N MET A 27 -5.95 -13.04 -3.81
CA MET A 27 -6.90 -13.99 -4.40
C MET A 27 -6.23 -15.14 -5.15
N SER A 28 -4.90 -15.12 -5.29
CA SER A 28 -4.19 -16.22 -5.96
C SER A 28 -4.25 -17.49 -5.11
N SER A 29 -4.42 -18.64 -5.78
CA SER A 29 -4.57 -19.93 -5.11
C SER A 29 -3.44 -20.25 -4.10
N PRO A 30 -2.15 -20.00 -4.39
CA PRO A 30 -1.09 -20.26 -3.42
C PRO A 30 -1.22 -19.42 -2.15
N VAL A 31 -1.53 -18.14 -2.29
CA VAL A 31 -1.66 -17.22 -1.15
C VAL A 31 -2.89 -17.56 -0.32
N GLN A 32 -4.03 -17.81 -0.96
CA GLN A 32 -5.25 -18.18 -0.24
C GLN A 32 -5.11 -19.50 0.53
N SER A 33 -4.44 -20.48 -0.08
CA SER A 33 -4.25 -21.79 0.56
C SER A 33 -3.42 -21.75 1.84
N VAL A 34 -2.67 -20.68 2.08
CA VAL A 34 -1.86 -20.49 3.28
C VAL A 34 -2.52 -19.50 4.24
N LEU A 35 -2.94 -18.32 3.75
CA LEU A 35 -3.48 -17.26 4.61
C LEU A 35 -4.84 -17.58 5.22
N TYR A 36 -5.64 -18.44 4.58
CA TYR A 36 -6.98 -18.78 5.04
C TYR A 36 -7.13 -20.24 5.47
N ASP A 37 -6.00 -20.95 5.68
CA ASP A 37 -6.03 -22.29 6.25
C ASP A 37 -6.41 -22.22 7.75
N PRO A 38 -7.54 -22.82 8.17
CA PRO A 38 -7.97 -22.80 9.57
C PRO A 38 -6.99 -23.44 10.56
N ASP A 39 -6.10 -24.32 10.09
CA ASP A 39 -5.10 -24.97 10.92
C ASP A 39 -3.90 -24.05 11.22
N TYR A 40 -3.68 -23.03 10.38
CA TYR A 40 -2.58 -22.07 10.52
C TYR A 40 -3.04 -20.66 10.89
N GLN A 41 -4.28 -20.27 10.60
CA GLN A 41 -4.76 -18.90 10.79
C GLN A 41 -5.46 -18.71 12.14
N SER A 42 -5.45 -17.48 12.67
CA SER A 42 -6.21 -17.14 13.87
C SER A 42 -7.71 -17.30 13.66
N LYS A 43 -8.38 -17.92 14.64
CA LYS A 43 -9.85 -18.04 14.67
C LYS A 43 -10.52 -16.68 14.64
N LEU A 44 -10.01 -15.72 15.42
CA LEU A 44 -10.60 -14.38 15.49
C LEU A 44 -10.42 -13.62 14.16
N PHE A 45 -9.28 -13.80 13.49
CA PHE A 45 -9.08 -13.27 12.15
C PHE A 45 -10.14 -13.81 11.18
N LEU A 46 -10.36 -15.13 11.15
CA LEU A 46 -11.33 -15.75 10.25
C LEU A 46 -12.77 -15.24 10.53
N GLU A 47 -13.15 -15.14 11.80
CA GLU A 47 -14.47 -14.64 12.21
C GLU A 47 -14.71 -13.20 11.77
N VAL A 48 -13.74 -12.30 12.01
CA VAL A 48 -13.86 -10.88 11.66
C VAL A 48 -13.81 -10.66 10.15
N THR A 49 -12.95 -11.39 9.45
CA THR A 49 -12.72 -11.20 8.00
C THR A 49 -13.93 -11.62 7.18
N LEU A 50 -14.68 -12.64 7.61
CA LEU A 50 -15.94 -13.06 6.96
C LEU A 50 -17.06 -12.02 7.09
N GLN A 51 -17.00 -11.15 8.10
CA GLN A 51 -17.99 -10.08 8.33
C GLN A 51 -17.61 -8.75 7.64
N ARG A 52 -16.40 -8.67 7.07
CA ARG A 52 -15.87 -7.45 6.49
C ARG A 52 -16.62 -7.06 5.22
N ASN A 53 -17.01 -5.79 5.14
CA ASN A 53 -17.44 -5.21 3.87
C ASN A 53 -16.22 -4.88 3.00
N MET A 54 -15.91 -5.79 2.07
CA MET A 54 -14.76 -5.68 1.18
C MET A 54 -14.82 -4.43 0.29
N ALA A 55 -16.01 -4.07 -0.21
CA ALA A 55 -16.17 -2.91 -1.10
C ALA A 55 -15.82 -1.59 -0.37
N ILE A 56 -16.35 -1.39 0.84
CA ILE A 56 -16.03 -0.21 1.65
C ILE A 56 -14.53 -0.14 1.96
N SER A 57 -13.92 -1.30 2.25
CA SER A 57 -12.50 -1.37 2.54
C SER A 57 -11.62 -0.96 1.35
N ILE A 58 -11.92 -1.48 0.16
CA ILE A 58 -11.20 -1.15 -1.07
C ILE A 58 -11.37 0.34 -1.41
N ILE A 59 -12.58 0.87 -1.29
CA ILE A 59 -12.83 2.32 -1.49
C ILE A 59 -12.00 3.14 -0.51
N GLY A 60 -11.94 2.75 0.75
CA GLY A 60 -11.12 3.40 1.78
C GLY A 60 -9.63 3.44 1.41
N LEU A 61 -9.09 2.32 0.96
CA LEU A 61 -7.68 2.21 0.53
C LEU A 61 -7.38 3.07 -0.71
N ILE A 62 -8.26 3.05 -1.72
CA ILE A 62 -8.11 3.91 -2.92
C ILE A 62 -8.14 5.40 -2.53
N MET A 63 -9.03 5.79 -1.60
CA MET A 63 -9.10 7.16 -1.12
C MET A 63 -7.86 7.54 -0.28
N LEU A 64 -7.29 6.59 0.47
CA LEU A 64 -6.04 6.80 1.19
C LEU A 64 -4.87 7.11 0.23
N SER A 65 -4.83 6.52 -0.95
CA SER A 65 -3.83 6.82 -1.99
C SER A 65 -3.86 8.28 -2.49
N VAL A 66 -4.99 8.97 -2.35
CA VAL A 66 -5.06 10.44 -2.57
C VAL A 66 -4.24 11.19 -1.53
N VAL A 67 -4.32 10.77 -0.27
CA VAL A 67 -3.50 11.32 0.82
C VAL A 67 -2.02 11.02 0.57
N HIS A 68 -1.68 9.79 0.17
CA HIS A 68 -0.31 9.45 -0.20
C HIS A 68 0.23 10.32 -1.34
N SER A 69 -0.58 10.58 -2.37
CA SER A 69 -0.19 11.45 -3.49
C SER A 69 0.02 12.90 -3.06
N TRP A 70 -0.85 13.39 -2.17
CA TRP A 70 -0.71 14.73 -1.60
C TRP A 70 0.56 14.85 -0.76
N LEU A 71 0.81 13.91 0.15
CA LEU A 71 2.03 13.87 0.96
C LEU A 71 3.28 13.76 0.10
N PHE A 72 3.27 12.92 -0.94
CA PHE A 72 4.38 12.86 -1.90
C PHE A 72 4.63 14.21 -2.56
N SER A 73 3.59 14.92 -2.98
CA SER A 73 3.75 16.24 -3.61
C SER A 73 4.43 17.27 -2.69
N LEU A 74 4.22 17.17 -1.38
CA LEU A 74 4.81 18.04 -0.38
C LEU A 74 6.22 17.62 0.01
N LEU A 75 6.44 16.31 0.21
CA LEU A 75 7.66 15.77 0.80
C LEU A 75 8.70 15.36 -0.24
N SER A 76 8.31 15.17 -1.51
CA SER A 76 9.20 14.69 -2.57
C SER A 76 10.47 15.52 -2.76
N PRO A 77 10.53 16.86 -2.53
CA PRO A 77 11.79 17.59 -2.61
C PRO A 77 12.84 17.14 -1.59
N SER A 78 12.42 16.66 -0.42
CA SER A 78 13.29 16.28 0.70
C SER A 78 13.61 14.78 0.76
N MET A 79 12.87 13.94 0.04
CA MET A 79 13.16 12.50 -0.03
C MET A 79 14.54 12.23 -0.67
N PRO A 80 15.21 11.11 -0.39
CA PRO A 80 16.39 10.71 -1.15
C PRO A 80 16.03 10.32 -2.60
N GLY A 81 17.03 10.37 -3.49
CA GLY A 81 16.91 9.95 -4.90
C GLY A 81 16.94 11.09 -5.92
N GLY A 82 17.52 10.82 -7.10
CA GLY A 82 17.68 11.77 -8.20
C GLY A 82 16.69 11.61 -9.34
N ASN A 83 15.88 10.55 -9.35
CA ASN A 83 14.88 10.28 -10.39
C ASN A 83 13.57 9.72 -9.80
N TRP A 84 12.52 9.68 -10.63
CA TRP A 84 11.20 9.22 -10.21
C TRP A 84 11.18 7.77 -9.70
N LYS A 85 12.03 6.88 -10.23
CA LYS A 85 12.07 5.49 -9.75
C LYS A 85 12.59 5.43 -8.32
N GLN A 86 13.72 6.08 -8.05
CA GLN A 86 14.31 6.14 -6.71
C GLN A 86 13.37 6.79 -5.69
N LYS A 87 12.74 7.90 -6.08
CA LYS A 87 11.74 8.58 -5.24
C LYS A 87 10.50 7.72 -5.00
N GLY A 88 10.03 7.01 -6.03
CA GLY A 88 8.89 6.11 -5.92
C GLY A 88 9.16 4.87 -5.07
N LEU A 89 10.34 4.26 -5.20
CA LEU A 89 10.77 3.15 -4.34
C LEU A 89 10.86 3.59 -2.88
N PHE A 90 11.50 4.73 -2.61
CA PHE A 90 11.57 5.28 -1.26
C PHE A 90 10.19 5.59 -0.70
N TRP A 91 9.30 6.17 -1.50
CA TRP A 91 7.95 6.51 -1.07
C TRP A 91 7.11 5.26 -0.81
N GLY A 92 7.15 4.26 -1.68
CA GLY A 92 6.44 2.99 -1.48
C GLY A 92 6.94 2.24 -0.25
N PHE A 93 8.24 2.25 0.01
CA PHE A 93 8.80 1.73 1.25
C PHE A 93 8.33 2.53 2.47
N THR A 94 8.25 3.86 2.36
CA THR A 94 7.74 4.71 3.45
C THR A 94 6.27 4.40 3.77
N ILE A 95 5.41 4.25 2.75
CA ILE A 95 4.03 3.79 2.92
C ILE A 95 4.00 2.44 3.64
N TRP A 96 4.82 1.49 3.21
CA TRP A 96 4.88 0.17 3.83
C TRP A 96 5.24 0.23 5.32
N VAL A 97 6.29 0.95 5.69
CA VAL A 97 6.69 1.06 7.11
C VAL A 97 5.65 1.81 7.93
N MET A 98 5.11 2.92 7.41
CA MET A 98 4.20 3.79 8.19
C MET A 98 2.79 3.22 8.32
N TYR A 99 2.31 2.51 7.32
CA TYR A 99 0.95 2.00 7.28
C TYR A 99 0.90 0.49 7.50
N TRP A 100 1.52 -0.30 6.64
CA TRP A 100 1.37 -1.76 6.64
C TRP A 100 2.09 -2.43 7.82
N VAL A 101 3.34 -2.07 8.12
CA VAL A 101 4.05 -2.62 9.29
C VAL A 101 3.31 -2.29 10.58
N PHE A 102 2.83 -1.05 10.70
CA PHE A 102 2.01 -0.66 11.85
C PHE A 102 0.72 -1.48 11.92
N GLN A 103 -0.03 -1.53 10.82
CA GLN A 103 -1.30 -2.26 10.77
C GLN A 103 -1.12 -3.75 11.12
N GLU A 104 -0.16 -4.43 10.48
CA GLU A 104 0.05 -5.86 10.70
C GLU A 104 0.56 -6.18 12.09
N TRP A 105 1.43 -5.33 12.64
CA TRP A 105 1.91 -5.55 13.99
C TRP A 105 0.80 -5.36 15.03
N PHE A 106 0.04 -4.26 14.93
CA PHE A 106 -0.93 -3.90 15.96
C PHE A 106 -2.27 -4.62 15.80
N ILE A 107 -2.81 -4.71 14.59
CA ILE A 107 -4.13 -5.31 14.36
C ILE A 107 -3.97 -6.82 14.25
N TYR A 108 -3.17 -7.31 13.31
CA TYR A 108 -3.22 -8.71 12.94
C TYR A 108 -2.44 -9.60 13.90
N TYR A 109 -1.18 -9.25 14.18
CA TYR A 109 -0.36 -9.99 15.13
C TYR A 109 -0.85 -9.81 16.58
N THR A 110 -0.93 -8.57 17.10
CA THR A 110 -1.22 -8.40 18.54
C THR A 110 -2.70 -8.49 18.90
N LEU A 111 -3.61 -7.96 18.09
CA LEU A 111 -5.03 -7.91 18.43
C LEU A 111 -5.80 -9.15 17.94
N LEU A 112 -5.55 -9.58 16.70
CA LEU A 112 -6.20 -10.75 16.12
C LEU A 112 -5.44 -12.06 16.41
N GLY A 113 -4.18 -12.00 16.85
CA GLY A 113 -3.42 -13.19 17.23
C GLY A 113 -2.94 -14.02 16.05
N GLU A 114 -2.73 -13.41 14.90
CA GLU A 114 -2.20 -14.09 13.71
C GLU A 114 -0.76 -14.58 13.93
N PRO A 115 -0.38 -15.79 13.49
CA PRO A 115 1.00 -16.25 13.62
C PRO A 115 2.01 -15.40 12.84
N ILE A 116 3.18 -15.18 13.44
CA ILE A 116 4.28 -14.39 12.85
C ILE A 116 4.61 -14.77 11.40
N PRO A 117 4.69 -16.08 11.01
CA PRO A 117 4.99 -16.43 9.63
C PRO A 117 3.96 -15.92 8.62
N LEU A 118 2.68 -15.90 8.99
CA LEU A 118 1.61 -15.39 8.12
C LEU A 118 1.69 -13.86 8.03
N ALA A 119 1.85 -13.17 9.15
CA ALA A 119 2.07 -11.72 9.16
C ALA A 119 3.28 -11.30 8.31
N ILE A 120 4.38 -12.06 8.31
CA ILE A 120 5.55 -11.80 7.44
C ILE A 120 5.20 -12.00 5.95
N LEU A 121 4.44 -13.05 5.62
CA LEU A 121 3.99 -13.29 4.26
C LEU A 121 3.12 -12.13 3.76
N GLU A 122 2.12 -11.72 4.54
CA GLU A 122 1.25 -10.59 4.22
C GLU A 122 2.06 -9.30 4.07
N LEU A 123 2.95 -8.98 5.02
CA LEU A 123 3.83 -7.81 4.93
C LEU A 123 4.68 -7.80 3.67
N THR A 124 5.15 -8.96 3.22
CA THR A 124 5.93 -9.08 1.98
C THR A 124 5.08 -8.75 0.76
N ILE A 125 3.84 -9.25 0.70
CA ILE A 125 2.90 -8.94 -0.39
C ILE A 125 2.53 -7.46 -0.38
N LEU A 126 2.23 -6.90 0.80
CA LEU A 126 1.88 -5.50 1.00
C LEU A 126 3.02 -4.55 0.62
N LEU A 127 4.29 -4.95 0.84
CA LEU A 127 5.45 -4.20 0.36
C LEU A 127 5.45 -4.07 -1.17
N VAL A 128 5.11 -5.15 -1.90
CA VAL A 128 5.05 -5.07 -3.36
C VAL A 128 3.95 -4.10 -3.79
N GLY A 129 2.78 -4.16 -3.17
CA GLY A 129 1.67 -3.25 -3.46
C GLY A 129 2.03 -1.78 -3.19
N SER A 130 2.65 -1.49 -2.06
CA SER A 130 3.06 -0.11 -1.73
C SER A 130 4.17 0.41 -2.65
N ILE A 131 5.07 -0.46 -3.11
CA ILE A 131 6.08 -0.12 -4.10
C ILE A 131 5.45 0.20 -5.46
N VAL A 132 4.46 -0.58 -5.90
CA VAL A 132 3.67 -0.29 -7.11
C VAL A 132 2.99 1.08 -6.99
N GLU A 133 2.32 1.34 -5.86
CA GLU A 133 1.67 2.62 -5.58
C GLU A 133 2.68 3.78 -5.62
N GLY A 134 3.79 3.66 -4.87
CA GLY A 134 4.81 4.70 -4.78
C GLY A 134 5.47 5.01 -6.12
N LEU A 135 5.73 3.99 -6.94
CA LEU A 135 6.26 4.16 -8.29
C LEU A 135 5.27 4.88 -9.20
N LEU A 136 3.97 4.55 -9.15
CA LEU A 136 2.95 5.22 -9.95
C LEU A 136 2.80 6.68 -9.54
N ILE A 137 2.68 6.96 -8.25
CA ILE A 137 2.60 8.33 -7.72
C ILE A 137 3.81 9.14 -8.20
N SER A 138 5.02 8.61 -7.99
CA SER A 138 6.25 9.30 -8.36
C SER A 138 6.37 9.52 -9.85
N LYS A 139 6.02 8.53 -10.69
CA LYS A 139 6.07 8.65 -12.15
C LYS A 139 5.27 9.85 -12.67
N PHE A 140 4.13 10.15 -12.07
CA PHE A 140 3.26 11.23 -12.53
C PHE A 140 3.49 12.57 -11.83
N LEU A 141 3.96 12.56 -10.58
CA LEU A 141 4.12 13.77 -9.76
C LEU A 141 5.57 14.23 -9.60
N TYR A 142 6.57 13.40 -9.89
CA TYR A 142 7.97 13.80 -9.84
C TYR A 142 8.23 14.92 -10.85
N ILE A 143 8.76 16.04 -10.34
CA ILE A 143 9.26 17.12 -11.16
C ILE A 143 10.78 17.04 -11.10
N GLN A 144 11.41 16.79 -12.25
CA GLN A 144 12.85 16.86 -12.36
C GLN A 144 13.26 18.31 -12.10
N LYS A 145 14.01 18.56 -11.02
CA LYS A 145 14.71 19.83 -10.85
C LYS A 145 15.70 19.91 -12.01
N GLN A 146 15.46 20.81 -12.97
CA GLN A 146 16.51 21.21 -13.89
C GLN A 146 17.63 21.78 -13.02
N SER A 147 18.81 21.15 -13.05
CA SER A 147 20.04 21.80 -12.63
C SER A 147 20.15 23.07 -13.47
N LYS A 148 19.81 24.23 -12.88
CA LYS A 148 20.27 25.50 -13.45
C LYS A 148 21.81 25.49 -13.39
N PRO A 149 22.45 25.98 -14.46
CA PRO A 149 23.83 25.66 -14.84
C PRO A 149 24.86 25.96 -13.75
#